data_AF-A0A8T0XNU9-F1
#
_entry.id   AF-A0A8T0XNU9-F1
#
_cell.length_a   1.000
_cell.length_b   1.000
_cell.length_c   1.000
_cell.angle_alpha   90.00
_cell.angle_beta   90.00
_cell.angle_gamma   90.00
#
_symmetry.space_group_name_H-M   'P 1'
#
loop_
_entity.id
_entity.type
_entity.pdbx_description
1 polymer ?
#
loop_
_entity_poly.entity_id
_entity_poly.type
_entity_poly.pdbx_seq_one_letter_code
_entity_poly.pdbx_strand_id
1 'polypeptide(L)'
;MALVLHAGSGNKNAFKALIAAEYSGIKVELVKDFQMGVSNKTPEFLKMNPIGKVPVLETPDGPVFESNAIARYVTRLKADNPLYGSSLIDYAHIEQWMDFAATEVDANIGKWLYPRMGFYPYAAVSEETAIAALKRALEFPHVERYFWTMVNQPNFKKVIGDVKQAETVPPVQKKAAPAKEQKPKEAKKEAPKEALKPKADEKPAEEEPKPKPKNPLDLLPPSKMILDDWKRLYSNTKTNFREVAIKGFWDMYDPEGYSLWFCDYKYNDENTVSFVTMNKVGGFLQRMDLCRKYAFGKMLVVGSEPPFKVKGLWLFRGSEIPKFVMDEVYDMELYEWTKVDLSDEAQKERVNAMIEDQEPFEGEALLDAKCFK
;
A
#
# COMPACT_ATOMS: atom_id res chain seq x y z
N MET A 1 -17.14 28.40 -23.09
CA MET A 1 -15.72 28.07 -22.89
C MET A 1 -15.46 26.65 -23.34
N ALA A 2 -14.29 26.35 -23.90
CA ALA A 2 -13.90 24.97 -24.15
C ALA A 2 -13.71 24.26 -22.81
N LEU A 3 -14.14 23.00 -22.70
CA LEU A 3 -13.89 22.19 -21.52
C LEU A 3 -12.43 21.76 -21.51
N VAL A 4 -11.72 21.97 -20.40
CA VAL A 4 -10.30 21.64 -20.28
C VAL A 4 -10.14 20.46 -19.33
N LEU A 5 -9.42 19.42 -19.77
CA LEU A 5 -9.19 18.21 -19.02
C LEU A 5 -7.73 18.13 -18.57
N HIS A 6 -7.55 18.04 -17.26
CA HIS A 6 -6.23 17.99 -16.62
C HIS A 6 -5.87 16.55 -16.31
N ALA A 7 -4.98 15.97 -17.11
CA ALA A 7 -4.35 14.68 -16.88
C ALA A 7 -3.11 14.54 -17.77
N GLY A 8 -2.20 13.63 -17.41
CA GLY A 8 -1.08 13.27 -18.27
C GLY A 8 -1.54 12.57 -19.56
N SER A 9 -0.77 12.70 -20.63
CA SER A 9 -0.97 11.94 -21.86
C SER A 9 -0.90 10.44 -21.57
N GLY A 10 -1.83 9.66 -22.14
CA GLY A 10 -1.92 8.21 -21.88
C GLY A 10 -2.68 7.81 -20.61
N ASN A 11 -3.26 8.76 -19.86
CA ASN A 11 -4.02 8.43 -18.67
C ASN A 11 -5.35 7.72 -19.02
N LYS A 12 -5.47 6.44 -18.66
CA LYS A 12 -6.67 5.62 -18.93
C LYS A 12 -7.98 6.20 -18.38
N ASN A 13 -7.92 6.93 -17.26
CA ASN A 13 -9.10 7.52 -16.65
C ASN A 13 -9.55 8.77 -17.41
N ALA A 14 -8.61 9.54 -17.97
CA ALA A 14 -8.90 10.68 -18.85
C ALA A 14 -9.53 10.22 -20.18
N PHE A 15 -9.10 9.07 -20.71
CA PHE A 15 -9.68 8.51 -21.94
C PHE A 15 -11.20 8.32 -21.87
N LYS A 16 -11.76 8.00 -20.70
CA LYS A 16 -13.22 7.89 -20.54
C LYS A 16 -13.96 9.16 -20.97
N ALA A 17 -13.49 10.31 -20.50
CA ALA A 17 -14.09 11.61 -20.82
C ALA A 17 -13.85 12.00 -22.28
N LEU A 18 -12.66 11.73 -22.81
CA LEU A 18 -12.30 12.04 -24.20
C LEU A 18 -13.09 11.18 -25.20
N ILE A 19 -13.27 9.89 -24.93
CA ILE A 19 -14.10 8.99 -25.75
C ILE A 19 -15.56 9.45 -25.69
N ALA A 20 -16.08 9.72 -24.50
CA ALA A 20 -17.44 10.25 -24.34
C ALA A 20 -17.62 11.55 -25.14
N ALA A 21 -16.65 12.45 -25.09
CA ALA A 21 -16.63 13.70 -25.84
C ALA A 21 -16.71 13.46 -27.36
N GLU A 22 -15.90 12.54 -27.90
CA GLU A 22 -15.89 12.19 -29.33
C GLU A 22 -17.25 11.66 -29.81
N TYR A 23 -17.86 10.73 -29.08
CA TYR A 23 -19.20 10.22 -29.44
C TYR A 23 -20.31 11.27 -29.29
N SER A 24 -20.13 12.21 -28.36
CA SER A 24 -21.11 13.26 -28.08
C SER A 24 -20.97 14.46 -29.04
N GLY A 25 -19.83 14.57 -29.75
CA GLY A 25 -19.46 15.76 -30.51
C GLY A 25 -19.13 16.96 -29.62
N ILE A 26 -18.73 16.72 -28.37
CA ILE A 26 -18.35 17.75 -27.40
C ILE A 26 -16.84 17.97 -27.48
N LYS A 27 -16.39 19.23 -27.51
CA LYS A 27 -14.97 19.55 -27.51
C LYS A 27 -14.43 19.54 -26.08
N VAL A 28 -13.51 18.62 -25.80
CA VAL A 28 -12.72 18.56 -24.55
C VAL A 28 -11.23 18.64 -24.91
N GLU A 29 -10.52 19.61 -24.37
CA GLU A 29 -9.10 19.83 -24.63
C GLU A 29 -8.25 19.25 -23.50
N LEU A 30 -7.40 18.26 -23.80
CA LEU A 30 -6.43 17.74 -22.84
C LEU A 30 -5.24 18.71 -22.70
N VAL A 31 -4.83 19.00 -21.47
CA VAL A 31 -3.63 19.81 -21.20
C VAL A 31 -2.39 19.12 -21.78
N LYS A 32 -1.63 19.82 -22.64
CA LYS A 32 -0.51 19.25 -23.41
C LYS A 32 0.72 18.91 -22.56
N ASP A 33 1.00 19.70 -21.53
CA ASP A 33 2.24 19.61 -20.73
C ASP A 33 1.97 19.22 -19.27
N PHE A 34 0.97 18.38 -19.04
CA PHE A 34 0.63 17.94 -17.69
C PHE A 34 1.67 16.96 -17.13
N GLN A 35 2.31 17.32 -16.02
CA GLN A 35 3.31 16.51 -15.34
C GLN A 35 2.79 15.98 -14.00
N MET A 36 2.62 14.67 -13.90
CA MET A 36 2.21 14.03 -12.64
C MET A 36 3.31 14.18 -11.59
N GLY A 37 2.95 14.60 -10.38
CA GLY A 37 3.87 14.98 -9.30
C GLY A 37 4.20 16.47 -9.24
N VAL A 38 3.97 17.22 -10.34
CA VAL A 38 4.26 18.66 -10.45
C VAL A 38 2.97 19.45 -10.66
N SER A 39 2.32 19.28 -11.80
CA SER A 39 1.10 20.01 -12.18
C SER A 39 -0.05 19.74 -11.21
N ASN A 40 -0.19 18.51 -10.71
CA ASN A 40 -1.25 18.13 -9.76
C ASN A 40 -0.96 18.53 -8.30
N LYS A 41 0.18 19.16 -8.03
CA LYS A 41 0.59 19.62 -6.69
C LYS A 41 0.56 21.14 -6.56
N THR A 42 0.28 21.88 -7.63
CA THR A 42 0.16 23.33 -7.57
C THR A 42 -1.06 23.75 -6.74
N PRO A 43 -1.01 24.89 -6.03
CA PRO A 43 -2.16 25.41 -5.29
C PRO A 43 -3.41 25.58 -6.17
N GLU A 44 -3.23 25.97 -7.43
CA GLU A 44 -4.30 26.16 -8.41
C GLU A 44 -5.02 24.84 -8.70
N PHE A 45 -4.25 23.76 -8.93
CA PHE A 45 -4.83 22.44 -9.16
C PHE A 45 -5.50 21.88 -7.90
N LEU A 46 -4.88 22.06 -6.73
CA LEU A 46 -5.43 21.56 -5.47
C LEU A 46 -6.72 22.27 -5.04
N LYS A 47 -6.95 23.51 -5.50
CA LYS A 47 -8.26 24.18 -5.37
C LYS A 47 -9.36 23.46 -6.16
N MET A 48 -9.02 22.83 -7.28
CA MET A 48 -9.98 22.07 -8.09
C MET A 48 -10.19 20.65 -7.57
N ASN A 49 -9.12 20.00 -7.13
CA ASN A 49 -9.17 18.68 -6.51
C ASN A 49 -8.21 18.58 -5.31
N PRO A 50 -8.71 18.67 -4.07
CA PRO A 50 -7.88 18.69 -2.87
C PRO A 50 -6.98 17.47 -2.68
N ILE A 51 -7.35 16.31 -3.23
CA ILE A 51 -6.55 15.09 -3.15
C ILE A 51 -5.47 14.99 -4.24
N GLY A 52 -5.42 15.96 -5.17
CA GLY A 52 -4.41 16.02 -6.23
C GLY A 52 -4.43 14.85 -7.21
N LYS A 53 -5.59 14.19 -7.38
CA LYS A 53 -5.78 13.10 -8.35
C LYS A 53 -6.23 13.65 -9.70
N VAL A 54 -5.98 12.87 -10.74
CA VAL A 54 -6.41 13.13 -12.13
C VAL A 54 -7.30 11.99 -12.62
N PRO A 55 -8.22 12.24 -13.58
CA PRO A 55 -8.47 13.52 -14.25
C PRO A 55 -9.30 14.53 -13.42
N VAL A 56 -9.21 15.80 -13.82
CA VAL A 56 -10.11 16.89 -13.39
C VAL A 56 -10.55 17.66 -14.64
N LEU A 57 -11.85 17.91 -14.77
CA LEU A 57 -12.44 18.69 -15.85
C LEU A 57 -12.76 20.10 -15.34
N GLU A 58 -12.20 21.13 -15.98
CA GLU A 58 -12.62 22.51 -15.79
C GLU A 58 -13.89 22.78 -16.61
N THR A 59 -14.91 23.30 -15.94
CA THR A 59 -16.18 23.70 -16.55
C THR A 59 -16.51 25.15 -16.17
N PRO A 60 -17.43 25.82 -16.90
CA PRO A 60 -17.85 27.19 -16.56
C PRO A 60 -18.41 27.33 -15.13
N ASP A 61 -19.05 26.28 -14.61
CA ASP A 61 -19.74 26.29 -13.31
C ASP A 61 -18.86 25.76 -12.17
N GLY A 62 -17.64 25.32 -12.49
CA GLY A 62 -16.68 24.79 -11.53
C GLY A 62 -16.01 23.48 -11.98
N PRO A 63 -15.00 23.01 -11.24
CA PRO A 63 -14.27 21.80 -11.58
C PRO A 63 -15.07 20.54 -11.23
N VAL A 64 -14.94 19.50 -12.06
CA VAL A 64 -15.49 18.17 -11.82
C VAL A 64 -14.34 17.16 -11.77
N PHE A 65 -14.23 16.39 -10.69
CA PHE A 65 -13.29 15.27 -10.58
C PHE A 65 -14.04 13.94 -10.52
N GLU A 66 -13.31 12.82 -10.50
CA GLU A 66 -13.79 11.45 -10.75
C GLU A 66 -14.14 11.16 -12.23
N SER A 67 -13.38 10.25 -12.84
CA SER A 67 -13.46 9.98 -14.28
C SER A 67 -14.84 9.56 -14.78
N ASN A 68 -15.58 8.76 -14.00
CA ASN A 68 -16.94 8.35 -14.32
C ASN A 68 -17.92 9.55 -14.24
N ALA A 69 -17.75 10.44 -13.26
CA ALA A 69 -18.57 11.64 -13.11
C ALA A 69 -18.32 12.63 -14.26
N ILE A 70 -17.04 12.83 -14.62
CA ILE A 70 -16.65 13.66 -15.78
C ILE A 70 -17.27 13.11 -17.07
N ALA A 71 -17.19 11.81 -17.32
CA ALA A 71 -17.78 11.20 -18.52
C ALA A 71 -19.29 11.44 -18.58
N ARG A 72 -20.02 11.23 -17.47
CA ARG A 72 -21.46 11.52 -17.38
C ARG A 72 -21.75 13.00 -17.65
N TYR A 73 -21.00 13.90 -17.03
CA TYR A 73 -21.14 15.35 -17.27
C TYR A 73 -21.00 15.68 -18.75
N VAL A 74 -19.93 15.22 -19.40
CA VAL A 74 -19.69 15.45 -20.83
C VAL A 74 -20.83 14.90 -21.70
N THR A 75 -21.33 13.69 -21.42
CA THR A 75 -22.44 13.13 -22.19
C THR A 75 -23.74 13.94 -22.04
N ARG A 76 -24.02 14.44 -20.83
CA ARG A 76 -25.25 15.17 -20.50
C ARG A 76 -25.28 16.60 -21.01
N LEU A 77 -24.15 17.16 -21.47
CA LEU A 77 -24.13 18.47 -22.12
C LEU A 77 -24.89 18.50 -23.46
N LYS A 78 -25.20 17.33 -24.02
CA LYS A 78 -26.04 17.19 -25.21
C LYS A 78 -27.32 16.44 -24.83
N ALA A 79 -28.46 17.14 -24.92
CA ALA A 79 -29.76 16.62 -24.49
C ALA A 79 -30.12 15.27 -25.14
N ASP A 80 -29.92 15.13 -26.45
CA ASP A 80 -30.28 13.93 -27.21
C ASP A 80 -29.13 12.91 -27.34
N ASN A 81 -28.32 12.77 -26.28
CA ASN A 81 -27.18 11.88 -26.30
C ASN A 81 -27.56 10.46 -25.85
N PRO A 82 -27.46 9.44 -26.73
CA PRO A 82 -27.87 8.08 -26.37
C PRO A 82 -26.93 7.42 -25.35
N LEU A 83 -25.74 7.97 -25.11
CA LEU A 83 -24.73 7.36 -24.24
C LEU A 83 -25.07 7.35 -22.76
N TYR A 84 -26.01 8.20 -22.31
CA TYR A 84 -26.39 8.25 -20.91
C TYR A 84 -27.74 7.58 -20.64
N GLY A 85 -28.40 6.97 -21.64
CA GLY A 85 -29.71 6.32 -21.48
C GLY A 85 -30.90 7.29 -21.62
N SER A 86 -32.12 6.75 -21.60
CA SER A 86 -33.35 7.55 -21.74
C SER A 86 -34.43 7.24 -20.70
N SER A 87 -34.21 6.21 -19.89
CA SER A 87 -35.13 5.73 -18.86
C SER A 87 -34.37 5.39 -17.57
N LEU A 88 -35.11 5.27 -16.46
CA LEU A 88 -34.50 4.89 -15.17
C LEU A 88 -33.74 3.56 -15.23
N ILE A 89 -34.24 2.60 -16.01
CA ILE A 89 -33.58 1.29 -16.15
C ILE A 89 -32.33 1.38 -17.03
N ASP A 90 -32.33 2.24 -18.06
CA ASP A 90 -31.12 2.49 -18.85
C ASP A 90 -30.03 3.11 -17.97
N TYR A 91 -30.39 4.10 -17.16
CA TYR A 91 -29.48 4.74 -16.20
C TYR A 91 -28.88 3.71 -15.25
N ALA A 92 -29.73 2.89 -14.63
CA ALA A 92 -29.29 1.85 -13.71
C ALA A 92 -28.33 0.85 -14.37
N HIS A 93 -28.63 0.36 -15.58
CA HIS A 93 -27.74 -0.57 -16.28
C HIS A 93 -26.40 0.07 -16.67
N ILE A 94 -26.41 1.32 -17.15
CA ILE A 94 -25.18 2.04 -17.48
C ILE A 94 -24.33 2.24 -16.23
N GLU A 95 -24.93 2.71 -15.13
CA GLU A 95 -24.23 2.93 -13.86
C GLU A 95 -23.72 1.63 -13.26
N GLN A 96 -24.52 0.56 -13.29
CA GLN A 96 -24.12 -0.79 -12.87
C GLN A 96 -22.80 -1.21 -13.53
N TRP A 97 -22.71 -1.11 -14.86
CA TRP A 97 -21.50 -1.51 -15.57
C TRP A 97 -20.33 -0.55 -15.38
N MET A 98 -20.59 0.75 -15.25
CA MET A 98 -19.54 1.75 -14.94
C MET A 98 -18.91 1.52 -13.57
N ASP A 99 -19.72 1.19 -12.58
CA ASP A 99 -19.29 0.99 -11.20
C ASP A 99 -18.68 -0.41 -11.04
N PHE A 100 -19.24 -1.43 -11.68
CA PHE A 100 -18.63 -2.75 -11.80
C PHE A 100 -17.23 -2.68 -12.42
N ALA A 101 -17.09 -1.98 -13.55
CA ALA A 101 -15.78 -1.82 -14.20
C ALA A 101 -14.78 -1.09 -13.29
N ALA A 102 -15.21 -0.11 -12.49
CA ALA A 102 -14.33 0.62 -11.57
C ALA A 102 -13.91 -0.23 -10.35
N THR A 103 -14.83 -0.99 -9.79
CA THR A 103 -14.67 -1.68 -8.50
C THR A 103 -14.17 -3.11 -8.62
N GLU A 104 -14.60 -3.83 -9.67
CA GLU A 104 -14.29 -5.25 -9.86
C GLU A 104 -13.20 -5.48 -10.90
N VAL A 105 -13.13 -4.65 -11.94
CA VAL A 105 -12.13 -4.82 -13.01
C VAL A 105 -10.91 -3.93 -12.73
N ASP A 106 -11.10 -2.61 -12.71
CA ASP A 106 -9.99 -1.66 -12.65
C ASP A 106 -9.21 -1.71 -11.33
N ALA A 107 -9.92 -1.84 -10.20
CA ALA A 107 -9.29 -1.96 -8.90
C ALA A 107 -8.40 -3.21 -8.80
N ASN A 108 -8.85 -4.35 -9.36
CA ASN A 108 -8.10 -5.60 -9.32
C ASN A 108 -6.96 -5.61 -10.35
N ILE A 109 -7.14 -5.04 -11.54
CA ILE A 109 -6.04 -4.80 -12.49
C ILE A 109 -4.95 -3.93 -11.85
N GLY A 110 -5.33 -2.87 -11.14
CA GLY A 110 -4.38 -2.01 -10.42
C GLY A 110 -3.59 -2.76 -9.36
N LYS A 111 -4.27 -3.58 -8.53
CA LYS A 111 -3.62 -4.43 -7.51
C LYS A 111 -2.68 -5.47 -8.11
N TRP A 112 -2.95 -5.95 -9.32
CA TRP A 112 -2.09 -6.88 -10.02
C TRP A 112 -0.88 -6.19 -10.69
N LEU A 113 -1.13 -5.19 -11.54
CA LEU A 113 -0.09 -4.64 -12.42
C LEU A 113 0.78 -3.57 -11.74
N TYR A 114 0.23 -2.72 -10.88
CA TYR A 114 1.00 -1.62 -10.30
C TYR A 114 2.18 -2.08 -9.41
N PRO A 115 2.06 -3.15 -8.60
CA PRO A 115 3.23 -3.70 -7.89
C PRO A 115 4.29 -4.26 -8.82
N ARG A 116 3.89 -4.92 -9.93
CA ARG A 116 4.83 -5.43 -10.95
C ARG A 116 5.59 -4.29 -11.63
N MET A 117 4.92 -3.16 -11.86
CA MET A 117 5.50 -1.94 -12.43
C MET A 117 6.27 -1.09 -11.41
N GLY A 118 6.43 -1.54 -10.16
CA GLY A 118 7.23 -0.86 -9.15
C GLY A 118 6.56 0.33 -8.46
N PHE A 119 5.28 0.62 -8.74
CA PHE A 119 4.52 1.68 -8.06
C PHE A 119 4.19 1.32 -6.61
N TYR A 120 4.04 0.03 -6.31
CA TYR A 120 3.79 -0.50 -4.96
C TYR A 120 4.70 -1.69 -4.66
N PRO A 121 4.89 -2.07 -3.37
CA PRO A 121 5.56 -3.30 -3.03
C PRO A 121 4.86 -4.52 -3.64
N TYR A 122 5.64 -5.41 -4.26
CA TYR A 122 5.13 -6.68 -4.77
C TYR A 122 4.91 -7.69 -3.65
N ALA A 123 3.74 -8.33 -3.63
CA ALA A 123 3.41 -9.45 -2.75
C ALA A 123 2.65 -10.51 -3.56
N ALA A 124 3.17 -11.73 -3.63
CA ALA A 124 2.61 -12.80 -4.45
C ALA A 124 1.15 -13.14 -4.07
N VAL A 125 0.86 -13.24 -2.77
CA VAL A 125 -0.51 -13.53 -2.27
C VAL A 125 -1.52 -12.44 -2.69
N SER A 126 -1.12 -11.16 -2.62
CA SER A 126 -1.97 -10.05 -3.03
C SER A 126 -2.27 -10.09 -4.53
N GLU A 127 -1.27 -10.48 -5.32
CA GLU A 127 -1.43 -10.67 -6.76
C GLU A 127 -2.35 -11.85 -7.09
N GLU A 128 -2.14 -13.01 -6.48
CA GLU A 128 -2.99 -14.19 -6.67
C GLU A 128 -4.45 -13.88 -6.33
N THR A 129 -4.66 -13.15 -5.23
CA THR A 129 -5.99 -12.69 -4.82
C THR A 129 -6.60 -11.74 -5.86
N ALA A 130 -5.83 -10.79 -6.37
CA ALA A 130 -6.29 -9.85 -7.40
C ALA A 130 -6.62 -10.57 -8.71
N ILE A 131 -5.81 -11.55 -9.12
CA ILE A 131 -6.07 -12.38 -10.30
C ILE A 131 -7.32 -13.23 -10.11
N ALA A 132 -7.52 -13.84 -8.94
CA ALA A 132 -8.71 -14.64 -8.65
C ALA A 132 -10.00 -13.78 -8.67
N ALA A 133 -9.94 -12.59 -8.08
CA ALA A 133 -11.05 -11.63 -8.13
C ALA A 133 -11.33 -11.17 -9.56
N LEU A 134 -10.28 -10.86 -10.33
CA LEU A 134 -10.42 -10.46 -11.74
C LEU A 134 -11.00 -11.59 -12.60
N LYS A 135 -10.59 -12.84 -12.38
CA LYS A 135 -11.17 -14.00 -13.07
C LYS A 135 -12.68 -14.08 -12.84
N ARG A 136 -13.13 -13.94 -11.60
CA ARG A 136 -14.56 -13.91 -11.24
C ARG A 136 -15.28 -12.76 -11.93
N ALA A 137 -14.68 -11.56 -11.93
CA ALA A 137 -15.25 -10.38 -12.61
C ALA A 137 -15.30 -10.54 -14.14
N LEU A 138 -14.48 -11.41 -14.72
CA LEU A 138 -14.42 -11.67 -16.15
C LEU A 138 -15.14 -12.97 -16.57
N GLU A 139 -15.88 -13.62 -15.67
CA GLU A 139 -16.71 -14.79 -16.00
C GLU A 139 -17.88 -14.44 -16.93
N PHE A 140 -18.21 -13.15 -17.06
CA PHE A 140 -19.24 -12.70 -17.99
C PHE A 140 -18.85 -13.07 -19.44
N PRO A 141 -19.77 -13.68 -20.21
CA PRO A 141 -19.49 -14.03 -21.59
C PRO A 141 -19.26 -12.75 -22.42
N HIS A 142 -18.37 -12.85 -23.39
CA HIS A 142 -18.08 -11.81 -24.39
C HIS A 142 -17.35 -10.54 -23.92
N VAL A 143 -16.84 -10.46 -22.68
CA VAL A 143 -16.08 -9.28 -22.22
C VAL A 143 -14.86 -9.00 -23.12
N GLU A 144 -14.11 -10.03 -23.48
CA GLU A 144 -12.97 -9.90 -24.40
C GLU A 144 -13.40 -9.41 -25.79
N ARG A 145 -14.46 -10.03 -26.36
CA ARG A 145 -15.01 -9.62 -27.65
C ARG A 145 -15.47 -8.15 -27.60
N TYR A 146 -16.15 -7.75 -26.53
CA TYR A 146 -16.59 -6.38 -26.32
C TYR A 146 -15.41 -5.41 -26.29
N PHE A 147 -14.38 -5.70 -25.48
CA PHE A 147 -13.17 -4.90 -25.41
C PHE A 147 -12.54 -4.70 -26.79
N TRP A 148 -12.29 -5.77 -27.53
CA TRP A 148 -11.70 -5.70 -28.88
C TRP A 148 -12.59 -4.97 -29.87
N THR A 149 -13.91 -5.11 -29.75
CA THR A 149 -14.86 -4.36 -30.59
C THR A 149 -14.76 -2.86 -30.32
N MET A 150 -14.69 -2.47 -29.06
CA MET A 150 -14.66 -1.07 -28.64
C MET A 150 -13.34 -0.39 -29.01
N VAL A 151 -12.19 -0.98 -28.67
CA VAL A 151 -10.88 -0.36 -28.96
C VAL A 151 -10.60 -0.22 -30.46
N ASN A 152 -11.30 -0.98 -31.31
CA ASN A 152 -11.19 -0.88 -32.76
C ASN A 152 -12.19 0.09 -33.40
N GLN A 153 -13.13 0.69 -32.65
CA GLN A 153 -14.00 1.73 -33.18
C GLN A 153 -13.20 3.00 -33.54
N PRO A 154 -13.58 3.75 -34.60
CA PRO A 154 -12.87 4.95 -35.02
C PRO A 154 -12.70 5.99 -33.91
N ASN A 155 -13.75 6.22 -33.11
CA ASN A 155 -13.74 7.18 -32.01
C ASN A 155 -12.81 6.74 -30.87
N PHE A 156 -12.72 5.43 -30.60
CA PHE A 156 -11.76 4.90 -29.63
C PHE A 156 -10.34 5.07 -30.13
N LYS A 157 -10.05 4.61 -31.36
CA LYS A 157 -8.71 4.71 -31.97
C LYS A 157 -8.18 6.14 -32.01
N LYS A 158 -9.05 7.12 -32.26
CA LYS A 158 -8.69 8.55 -32.25
C LYS A 158 -8.16 9.02 -30.89
N VAL A 159 -8.67 8.46 -29.79
CA VAL A 159 -8.31 8.86 -28.43
C VAL A 159 -7.17 8.02 -27.86
N ILE A 160 -7.27 6.69 -27.97
CA ILE A 160 -6.34 5.75 -27.31
C ILE A 160 -5.22 5.27 -28.23
N GLY A 161 -5.34 5.49 -29.55
CA GLY A 161 -4.45 4.93 -30.56
C GLY A 161 -4.69 3.44 -30.83
N ASP A 162 -3.71 2.78 -31.42
CA ASP A 162 -3.75 1.34 -31.66
C ASP A 162 -3.44 0.56 -30.38
N VAL A 163 -4.33 -0.38 -30.05
CA VAL A 163 -4.20 -1.27 -28.88
C VAL A 163 -3.63 -2.61 -29.33
N LYS A 164 -2.60 -3.09 -28.63
CA LYS A 164 -2.00 -4.41 -28.83
C LYS A 164 -2.16 -5.25 -27.57
N GLN A 165 -2.36 -6.55 -27.75
CA GLN A 165 -2.40 -7.48 -26.62
C GLN A 165 -0.99 -7.65 -26.06
N ALA A 166 -0.88 -7.69 -24.73
CA ALA A 166 0.38 -8.02 -24.09
C ALA A 166 0.71 -9.50 -24.33
N GLU A 167 1.91 -9.79 -24.83
CA GLU A 167 2.39 -11.17 -25.06
C GLU A 167 2.74 -11.89 -23.76
N THR A 168 3.21 -11.13 -22.76
CA THR A 168 3.59 -11.65 -21.45
C THR A 168 3.16 -10.70 -20.34
N VAL A 169 2.96 -11.24 -19.15
CA VAL A 169 2.73 -10.43 -17.95
C VAL A 169 4.00 -9.65 -17.64
N PRO A 170 3.93 -8.33 -17.37
CA PRO A 170 5.11 -7.53 -17.04
C PRO A 170 5.94 -8.17 -15.91
N PRO A 171 7.28 -8.25 -16.05
CA PRO A 171 8.11 -8.80 -14.99
C PRO A 171 8.04 -7.90 -13.76
N VAL A 172 8.22 -8.50 -12.57
CA VAL A 172 8.31 -7.73 -11.33
C VAL A 172 9.58 -6.88 -11.39
N GLN A 173 9.43 -5.55 -11.47
CA GLN A 173 10.57 -4.64 -11.46
C GLN A 173 11.27 -4.71 -10.09
N LYS A 174 12.55 -5.06 -10.09
CA LYS A 174 13.42 -4.86 -8.92
C LYS A 174 13.62 -3.35 -8.78
N LYS A 175 13.19 -2.76 -7.66
CA LYS A 175 13.38 -1.33 -7.39
C LYS A 175 14.85 -0.93 -7.62
N ALA A 176 15.11 -0.05 -8.58
CA ALA A 176 16.33 0.74 -8.59
C ALA A 176 16.28 1.70 -7.39
N ALA A 177 17.42 1.90 -6.72
CA ALA A 177 17.55 2.89 -5.67
C ALA A 177 17.03 4.26 -6.18
N PRO A 178 16.32 5.04 -5.34
CA PRO A 178 15.69 6.28 -5.79
C PRO A 178 16.74 7.24 -6.35
N ALA A 179 16.57 7.63 -7.61
CA ALA A 179 17.35 8.68 -8.25
C ALA A 179 17.12 10.00 -7.49
N LYS A 180 18.22 10.69 -7.16
CA LYS A 180 18.19 12.03 -6.56
C LYS A 180 17.53 13.01 -7.54
N GLU A 181 16.25 13.34 -7.33
CA GLU A 181 15.60 14.45 -8.02
C GLU A 181 16.27 15.77 -7.61
N GLN A 182 16.81 16.47 -8.60
CA GLN A 182 17.35 17.81 -8.49
C GLN A 182 16.20 18.79 -8.18
N LYS A 183 16.22 19.43 -7.00
CA LYS A 183 15.33 20.57 -6.71
C LYS A 183 15.81 21.84 -7.44
N PRO A 184 14.93 22.60 -8.11
CA PRO A 184 15.25 23.90 -8.69
C PRO A 184 15.61 24.95 -7.62
N LYS A 185 16.63 25.78 -7.91
CA LYS A 185 17.07 26.92 -7.09
C LYS A 185 16.03 28.05 -7.12
N GLU A 186 15.42 28.36 -5.98
CA GLU A 186 14.86 29.69 -5.73
C GLU A 186 15.93 30.58 -5.07
N ALA A 187 16.16 31.73 -5.70
CA ALA A 187 17.10 32.75 -5.28
C ALA A 187 16.59 33.49 -4.04
N LYS A 188 17.41 33.57 -2.98
CA LYS A 188 17.28 34.58 -1.92
C LYS A 188 18.47 35.53 -1.97
N LYS A 189 18.15 36.81 -2.09
CA LYS A 189 19.06 37.97 -2.08
C LYS A 189 19.89 38.02 -0.79
N GLU A 190 21.19 38.20 -1.01
CA GLU A 190 22.24 38.91 -0.27
C GLU A 190 21.74 40.07 0.62
N ALA A 191 22.38 40.52 1.70
CA ALA A 191 23.71 40.35 2.34
C ALA A 191 23.64 41.06 3.73
N PRO A 192 24.73 41.48 4.43
CA PRO A 192 26.15 41.06 4.52
C PRO A 192 26.58 40.76 5.99
N LYS A 193 27.47 39.81 6.30
CA LYS A 193 28.95 39.84 6.28
C LYS A 193 29.62 40.95 7.11
N GLU A 194 30.37 40.54 8.14
CA GLU A 194 31.77 40.92 8.41
C GLU A 194 32.40 39.79 9.26
N ALA A 195 33.42 39.02 8.85
CA ALA A 195 34.80 39.31 8.37
C ALA A 195 35.80 39.05 9.54
N LEU A 196 36.97 38.38 9.47
CA LEU A 196 37.84 37.72 8.48
C LEU A 196 38.86 36.87 9.33
N LYS A 197 39.13 35.57 9.06
CA LYS A 197 40.29 34.93 8.34
C LYS A 197 41.72 35.28 8.83
N PRO A 198 42.81 34.47 8.59
CA PRO A 198 42.94 33.20 7.83
C PRO A 198 43.91 32.07 8.35
N LYS A 199 43.63 30.82 7.89
CA LYS A 199 44.49 29.69 7.38
C LYS A 199 45.64 29.04 8.20
N ALA A 200 45.54 27.69 8.33
CA ALA A 200 46.44 26.70 7.70
C ALA A 200 45.79 25.30 7.64
N ASP A 201 46.04 24.56 6.56
CA ASP A 201 45.46 23.28 6.05
C ASP A 201 45.69 22.05 6.99
N GLU A 202 44.96 20.92 7.00
CA GLU A 202 44.43 20.07 5.92
C GLU A 202 43.57 18.88 6.50
N LYS A 203 42.61 18.36 5.69
CA LYS A 203 41.65 17.21 5.89
C LYS A 203 40.30 17.48 6.60
N PRO A 204 39.13 17.41 5.90
CA PRO A 204 37.82 17.63 6.51
C PRO A 204 37.28 16.37 7.20
N ALA A 205 36.87 16.55 8.45
CA ALA A 205 35.98 15.66 9.19
C ALA A 205 34.53 15.80 8.67
N GLU A 206 33.81 14.68 8.60
CA GLU A 206 32.36 14.63 8.40
C GLU A 206 31.66 15.37 9.57
N GLU A 207 30.97 16.47 9.27
CA GLU A 207 30.06 17.14 10.20
C GLU A 207 28.62 16.67 9.94
N GLU A 208 28.01 16.14 10.99
CA GLU A 208 26.69 15.52 11.04
C GLU A 208 25.54 16.41 10.53
N PRO A 209 24.52 15.85 9.85
CA PRO A 209 23.28 16.56 9.55
C PRO A 209 22.38 16.68 10.80
N LYS A 210 21.96 17.90 11.12
CA LYS A 210 20.93 18.20 12.15
C LYS A 210 19.58 17.51 11.86
N PRO A 211 18.80 17.18 12.90
CA PRO A 211 17.95 16.00 12.94
C PRO A 211 16.54 16.21 12.38
N LYS A 212 16.04 15.17 11.70
CA LYS A 212 14.59 14.94 11.50
C LYS A 212 13.92 14.79 12.87
N PRO A 213 12.61 15.11 13.02
CA PRO A 213 11.89 14.87 14.27
C PRO A 213 12.10 13.41 14.71
N LYS A 214 12.85 13.21 15.80
CA LYS A 214 13.22 11.89 16.32
C LYS A 214 11.97 11.23 16.88
N ASN A 215 11.70 10.00 16.46
CA ASN A 215 10.71 9.17 17.16
C ASN A 215 11.21 9.00 18.61
N PRO A 216 10.35 9.02 19.64
CA PRO A 216 10.77 8.82 21.03
C PRO A 216 11.63 7.56 21.24
N LEU A 217 11.45 6.52 20.42
CA LEU A 217 12.27 5.30 20.46
C LEU A 217 13.68 5.46 19.83
N ASP A 218 13.90 6.46 18.97
CA ASP A 218 15.22 6.82 18.42
C ASP A 218 16.11 7.54 19.46
N LEU A 219 15.53 7.93 20.61
CA LEU A 219 16.22 8.55 21.73
C LEU A 219 16.68 7.53 22.77
N LEU A 220 16.27 6.27 22.65
CA LEU A 220 16.68 5.20 23.57
C LEU A 220 18.16 4.86 23.35
N PRO A 221 18.90 4.52 24.42
CA PRO A 221 20.32 4.17 24.34
C PRO A 221 20.53 3.02 23.34
N PRO A 222 21.58 3.04 22.50
CA PRO A 222 21.81 2.01 21.48
C PRO A 222 21.75 0.61 22.08
N SER A 223 20.89 -0.24 21.52
CA SER A 223 20.79 -1.63 21.95
C SER A 223 21.89 -2.47 21.29
N LYS A 224 22.36 -3.49 21.99
CA LYS A 224 23.25 -4.52 21.41
C LYS A 224 22.55 -5.29 20.28
N MET A 225 21.22 -5.37 20.31
CA MET A 225 20.41 -6.03 19.29
C MET A 225 20.10 -5.09 18.12
N ILE A 226 20.61 -5.43 16.93
CA ILE A 226 20.21 -4.79 15.67
C ILE A 226 19.03 -5.57 15.08
N LEU A 227 17.83 -4.97 15.12
CA LEU A 227 16.61 -5.65 14.70
C LEU A 227 16.62 -6.07 13.23
N ASP A 228 17.23 -5.28 12.35
CA ASP A 228 17.35 -5.60 10.92
C ASP A 228 18.26 -6.83 10.69
N ASP A 229 19.30 -7.00 11.50
CA ASP A 229 20.16 -8.19 11.46
C ASP A 229 19.41 -9.43 11.94
N TRP A 230 18.63 -9.30 13.02
CA TRP A 230 17.71 -10.35 13.46
C TRP A 230 16.73 -10.75 12.35
N LYS A 231 16.02 -9.78 11.75
CA LYS A 231 15.05 -10.04 10.67
C LYS A 231 15.69 -10.70 9.45
N ARG A 232 16.94 -10.31 9.13
CA ARG A 232 17.73 -10.91 8.06
C ARG A 232 18.12 -12.35 8.40
N LEU A 233 18.61 -12.61 9.62
CA LEU A 233 18.95 -13.95 10.07
C LEU A 233 17.71 -14.87 10.04
N TYR A 234 16.60 -14.42 10.62
CA TYR A 234 15.33 -15.14 10.62
C TYR A 234 14.88 -15.50 9.19
N SER A 235 14.90 -14.53 8.27
CA SER A 235 14.44 -14.74 6.89
C SER A 235 15.34 -15.64 6.05
N ASN A 236 16.63 -15.68 6.36
CA ASN A 236 17.61 -16.45 5.61
C ASN A 236 17.76 -17.89 6.13
N THR A 237 17.32 -18.16 7.35
CA THR A 237 17.38 -19.50 7.95
C THR A 237 16.24 -20.35 7.40
N LYS A 238 16.58 -21.36 6.58
CA LYS A 238 15.61 -22.30 5.98
C LYS A 238 15.66 -23.71 6.57
N THR A 239 16.80 -24.10 7.14
CA THR A 239 17.05 -25.39 7.80
C THR A 239 17.78 -25.15 9.12
N ASN A 240 17.76 -26.13 10.02
CA ASN A 240 18.38 -26.06 11.36
C ASN A 240 17.95 -24.81 12.14
N PHE A 241 16.64 -24.56 12.13
CA PHE A 241 16.05 -23.31 12.61
C PHE A 241 16.40 -23.02 14.07
N ARG A 242 16.41 -24.05 14.93
CA ARG A 242 16.86 -23.93 16.32
C ARG A 242 18.34 -23.56 16.46
N GLU A 243 19.21 -24.22 15.72
CA GLU A 243 20.67 -24.03 15.85
C GLU A 243 21.14 -22.69 15.30
N VAL A 244 20.39 -22.10 14.36
CA VAL A 244 20.77 -20.87 13.65
C VAL A 244 19.90 -19.69 14.06
N ALA A 245 18.58 -19.75 13.85
CA ALA A 245 17.69 -18.63 14.12
C ALA A 245 17.42 -18.48 15.62
N ILE A 246 17.06 -19.55 16.33
CA ILE A 246 16.78 -19.45 17.78
C ILE A 246 18.05 -19.13 18.57
N LYS A 247 19.15 -19.82 18.30
CA LYS A 247 20.43 -19.50 18.93
C LYS A 247 20.86 -18.06 18.62
N GLY A 248 20.80 -17.65 17.36
CA GLY A 248 21.16 -16.29 16.97
C GLY A 248 20.23 -15.24 17.56
N PHE A 249 18.93 -15.53 17.73
CA PHE A 249 18.00 -14.67 18.44
C PHE A 249 18.51 -14.39 19.86
N TRP A 250 18.77 -15.45 20.65
CA TRP A 250 19.20 -15.31 22.03
C TRP A 250 20.61 -14.74 22.17
N ASP A 251 21.51 -14.99 21.22
CA ASP A 251 22.86 -14.39 21.19
C ASP A 251 22.79 -12.87 20.95
N MET A 252 21.83 -12.42 20.13
CA MET A 252 21.60 -11.00 19.82
C MET A 252 20.66 -10.30 20.81
N TYR A 253 19.78 -11.04 21.49
CA TYR A 253 18.71 -10.48 22.30
C TYR A 253 19.27 -9.65 23.46
N ASP A 254 18.73 -8.44 23.59
CA ASP A 254 19.14 -7.46 24.58
C ASP A 254 17.92 -7.07 25.43
N PRO A 255 17.81 -7.57 26.67
CA PRO A 255 16.65 -7.34 27.53
C PRO A 255 16.54 -5.90 28.06
N GLU A 256 17.63 -5.11 28.01
CA GLU A 256 17.60 -3.68 28.35
C GLU A 256 17.10 -2.85 27.16
N GLY A 257 17.40 -3.34 25.94
CA GLY A 257 17.02 -2.69 24.70
C GLY A 257 15.64 -3.08 24.15
N TYR A 258 15.19 -4.30 24.40
CA TYR A 258 13.95 -4.83 23.85
C TYR A 258 13.14 -5.57 24.91
N SER A 259 11.84 -5.60 24.70
CA SER A 259 10.91 -6.38 25.51
C SER A 259 10.13 -7.36 24.64
N LEU A 260 9.98 -8.57 25.17
CA LEU A 260 9.16 -9.62 24.59
C LEU A 260 7.79 -9.64 25.26
N TRP A 261 6.75 -9.85 24.46
CA TRP A 261 5.36 -9.88 24.88
C TRP A 261 4.62 -11.01 24.19
N PHE A 262 3.88 -11.79 24.96
CA PHE A 262 2.81 -12.64 24.43
C PHE A 262 1.57 -11.79 24.20
N CYS A 263 0.84 -12.05 23.11
CA CYS A 263 -0.49 -11.52 22.89
C CYS A 263 -1.48 -12.66 22.62
N ASP A 264 -2.47 -12.81 23.50
CA ASP A 264 -3.53 -13.80 23.36
C ASP A 264 -4.85 -13.07 23.03
N TYR A 265 -5.55 -13.47 21.96
CA TYR A 265 -6.78 -12.79 21.55
C TYR A 265 -7.92 -13.08 22.53
N LYS A 266 -8.63 -12.04 22.97
CA LYS A 266 -9.64 -12.14 24.04
C LYS A 266 -10.92 -12.86 23.61
N TYR A 267 -11.29 -12.77 22.33
CA TYR A 267 -12.59 -13.21 21.81
C TYR A 267 -12.48 -14.41 20.87
N ASN A 268 -11.71 -15.43 21.27
CA ASN A 268 -11.48 -16.61 20.42
C ASN A 268 -12.79 -17.32 20.03
N ASP A 269 -13.82 -17.31 20.89
CA ASP A 269 -15.11 -17.94 20.62
C ASP A 269 -15.81 -17.40 19.36
N GLU A 270 -15.50 -16.17 18.94
CA GLU A 270 -16.04 -15.55 17.72
C GLU A 270 -15.36 -16.04 16.43
N ASN A 271 -14.21 -16.70 16.55
CA ASN A 271 -13.40 -17.13 15.41
C ASN A 271 -13.88 -18.49 14.87
N THR A 272 -15.07 -18.50 14.27
CA THR A 272 -15.70 -19.74 13.77
C THR A 272 -15.30 -20.13 12.35
N VAL A 273 -14.66 -19.22 11.61
CA VAL A 273 -14.35 -19.41 10.20
C VAL A 273 -12.87 -19.14 9.95
N SER A 274 -12.11 -20.16 9.57
CA SER A 274 -10.64 -20.14 9.45
C SER A 274 -10.13 -19.00 8.57
N PHE A 275 -10.69 -18.85 7.36
CA PHE A 275 -10.25 -17.81 6.43
C PHE A 275 -10.54 -16.39 6.94
N VAL A 276 -11.63 -16.20 7.69
CA VAL A 276 -11.97 -14.91 8.30
C VAL A 276 -10.98 -14.60 9.42
N THR A 277 -10.66 -15.59 10.26
CA THR A 277 -9.66 -15.46 11.33
C THR A 277 -8.28 -15.11 10.77
N MET A 278 -7.84 -15.79 9.71
CA MET A 278 -6.58 -15.49 9.02
C MET A 278 -6.57 -14.06 8.45
N ASN A 279 -7.68 -13.59 7.89
CA ASN A 279 -7.82 -12.23 7.38
C ASN A 279 -7.82 -11.18 8.49
N LYS A 280 -8.47 -11.45 9.63
CA LYS A 280 -8.44 -10.58 10.83
C LYS A 280 -6.99 -10.36 11.31
N VAL A 281 -6.22 -11.44 11.46
CA VAL A 281 -4.80 -11.38 11.82
C VAL A 281 -4.01 -10.58 10.79
N GLY A 282 -4.27 -10.78 9.49
CA GLY A 282 -3.64 -10.00 8.42
C GLY A 282 -3.91 -8.49 8.51
N GLY A 283 -5.16 -8.11 8.81
CA GLY A 283 -5.54 -6.72 9.01
C GLY A 283 -4.84 -6.08 10.22
N PHE A 284 -4.72 -6.82 11.32
CA PHE A 284 -3.96 -6.38 12.50
C PHE A 284 -2.50 -6.09 12.14
N LEU A 285 -1.84 -7.01 11.44
CA LEU A 285 -0.44 -6.82 11.01
C LEU A 285 -0.25 -5.61 10.08
N GLN A 286 -1.23 -5.28 9.24
CA GLN A 286 -1.17 -4.08 8.39
C GLN A 286 -1.24 -2.79 9.22
N ARG A 287 -2.05 -2.75 10.27
CA ARG A 287 -2.14 -1.59 11.16
C ARG A 287 -0.89 -1.42 12.01
N MET A 288 -0.21 -2.52 12.34
CA MET A 288 1.08 -2.52 13.03
C MET A 288 2.25 -1.98 12.19
N ASP A 289 2.07 -1.70 10.88
CA ASP A 289 3.16 -1.24 10.00
C ASP A 289 3.85 0.06 10.46
N LEU A 290 3.14 0.89 11.26
CA LEU A 290 3.68 2.08 11.91
C LEU A 290 4.85 1.80 12.87
N CYS A 291 4.92 0.61 13.47
CA CYS A 291 6.03 0.19 14.33
C CYS A 291 6.99 -0.79 13.66
N ARG A 292 6.89 -1.00 12.34
CA ARG A 292 7.71 -1.96 11.60
C ARG A 292 9.21 -1.80 11.84
N LYS A 293 9.69 -0.56 11.96
CA LYS A 293 11.12 -0.27 12.23
C LYS A 293 11.58 -0.68 13.63
N TYR A 294 10.66 -0.78 14.59
CA TYR A 294 10.96 -0.95 16.01
C TYR A 294 10.41 -2.24 16.60
N ALA A 295 9.77 -3.08 15.76
CA ALA A 295 9.13 -4.29 16.22
C ALA A 295 9.35 -5.47 15.25
N PHE A 296 9.33 -6.66 15.83
CA PHE A 296 9.19 -7.94 15.16
C PHE A 296 8.04 -8.68 15.83
N GLY A 297 7.21 -9.36 15.05
CA GLY A 297 6.03 -10.04 15.58
C GLY A 297 5.80 -11.36 14.88
N LYS A 298 5.10 -12.25 15.58
CA LYS A 298 4.66 -13.53 15.06
C LYS A 298 3.27 -13.81 15.57
N MET A 299 2.34 -14.11 14.67
CA MET A 299 0.95 -14.42 14.99
C MET A 299 0.65 -15.82 14.48
N LEU A 300 0.12 -16.66 15.36
CA LEU A 300 -0.29 -18.04 15.09
C LEU A 300 -1.82 -18.14 15.17
N VAL A 301 -2.40 -18.85 14.21
CA VAL A 301 -3.79 -19.31 14.26
C VAL A 301 -3.74 -20.79 14.57
N VAL A 302 -4.34 -21.18 15.69
CA VAL A 302 -4.23 -22.52 16.28
C VAL A 302 -5.62 -23.15 16.38
N GLY A 303 -5.71 -24.44 16.07
CA GLY A 303 -6.94 -25.23 16.11
C GLY A 303 -7.26 -25.88 14.76
N SER A 304 -7.71 -27.13 14.81
CA SER A 304 -8.21 -27.88 13.65
C SER A 304 -9.70 -27.64 13.38
N GLU A 305 -10.45 -27.25 14.40
CA GLU A 305 -11.88 -26.98 14.36
C GLU A 305 -12.21 -25.65 15.07
N PRO A 306 -13.33 -25.00 14.72
CA PRO A 306 -13.83 -23.85 15.43
C PRO A 306 -14.06 -24.11 16.94
N PRO A 307 -13.84 -23.11 17.82
CA PRO A 307 -13.28 -21.78 17.55
C PRO A 307 -11.75 -21.78 17.40
N PHE A 308 -11.24 -21.03 16.42
CA PHE A 308 -9.81 -20.88 16.17
C PHE A 308 -9.17 -19.88 17.14
N LYS A 309 -8.08 -20.30 17.79
CA LYS A 309 -7.35 -19.47 18.76
C LYS A 309 -6.29 -18.63 18.05
N VAL A 310 -6.23 -17.34 18.37
CA VAL A 310 -5.19 -16.43 17.87
C VAL A 310 -4.22 -16.12 18.99
N LYS A 311 -2.96 -16.47 18.79
CA LYS A 311 -1.86 -16.24 19.74
C LYS A 311 -0.72 -15.51 19.02
N GLY A 312 0.05 -14.71 19.74
CA GLY A 312 1.18 -14.02 19.15
C GLY A 312 2.33 -13.76 20.11
N LEU A 313 3.48 -13.48 19.51
CA LEU A 313 4.72 -13.10 20.14
C LEU A 313 5.20 -11.82 19.49
N TRP A 314 5.50 -10.81 20.30
CA TRP A 314 5.99 -9.52 19.84
C TRP A 314 7.24 -9.11 20.57
N LEU A 315 8.20 -8.65 19.80
CA LEU A 315 9.42 -8.01 20.24
C LEU A 315 9.29 -6.52 19.93
N PHE A 316 9.30 -5.69 20.96
CA PHE A 316 9.28 -4.23 20.81
C PHE A 316 10.57 -3.60 21.32
N ARG A 317 11.00 -2.52 20.65
CA ARG A 317 12.09 -1.68 21.14
C ARG A 317 11.66 -0.93 22.40
N GLY A 318 12.44 -1.08 23.46
CA GLY A 318 12.19 -0.49 24.78
C GLY A 318 11.64 -1.52 25.79
N SER A 319 11.48 -1.08 27.04
CA SER A 319 11.03 -1.91 28.15
C SER A 319 9.52 -2.21 28.15
N GLU A 320 8.75 -1.41 27.41
CA GLU A 320 7.29 -1.45 27.32
C GLU A 320 6.83 -1.42 25.86
N ILE A 321 5.57 -1.80 25.63
CA ILE A 321 4.92 -1.62 24.33
C ILE A 321 4.90 -0.12 24.01
N PRO A 322 5.35 0.32 22.82
CA PRO A 322 5.42 1.74 22.50
C PRO A 322 4.04 2.41 22.56
N LYS A 323 3.93 3.53 23.29
CA LYS A 323 2.65 4.23 23.50
C LYS A 323 1.92 4.58 22.20
N PHE A 324 2.65 5.04 21.18
CA PHE A 324 2.05 5.37 19.88
C PHE A 324 1.42 4.16 19.18
N VAL A 325 1.86 2.93 19.50
CA VAL A 325 1.21 1.70 18.99
C VAL A 325 -0.11 1.48 19.71
N MET A 326 -0.14 1.68 21.03
CA MET A 326 -1.37 1.59 21.82
C MET A 326 -2.40 2.66 21.43
N ASP A 327 -1.95 3.88 21.12
CA ASP A 327 -2.82 5.00 20.80
C ASP A 327 -3.41 4.92 19.37
N GLU A 328 -2.62 4.46 18.40
CA GLU A 328 -3.01 4.45 16.97
C GLU A 328 -3.60 3.12 16.51
N VAL A 329 -3.29 2.01 17.20
CA VAL A 329 -3.78 0.66 16.85
C VAL A 329 -4.83 0.21 17.85
N TYR A 330 -6.10 0.54 17.56
CA TYR A 330 -7.24 0.18 18.42
C TYR A 330 -7.37 -1.33 18.68
N ASP A 331 -6.89 -2.19 17.76
CA ASP A 331 -6.90 -3.64 17.95
C ASP A 331 -6.04 -4.12 19.12
N MET A 332 -5.08 -3.32 19.58
CA MET A 332 -4.22 -3.70 20.72
C MET A 332 -5.05 -4.04 21.96
N GLU A 333 -6.20 -3.40 22.15
CA GLU A 333 -7.12 -3.66 23.26
C GLU A 333 -7.86 -5.00 23.14
N LEU A 334 -7.94 -5.59 21.93
CA LEU A 334 -8.58 -6.87 21.68
C LEU A 334 -7.70 -8.07 22.08
N TYR A 335 -6.43 -7.81 22.39
CA TYR A 335 -5.49 -8.81 22.88
C TYR A 335 -5.16 -8.57 24.35
N GLU A 336 -4.92 -9.66 25.06
CA GLU A 336 -4.28 -9.63 26.36
C GLU A 336 -2.76 -9.68 26.15
N TRP A 337 -2.05 -8.70 26.69
CA TRP A 337 -0.60 -8.56 26.53
C TRP A 337 0.10 -8.93 27.83
N THR A 338 0.95 -9.95 27.77
CA THR A 338 1.74 -10.41 28.93
C THR A 338 3.22 -10.30 28.60
N LYS A 339 3.98 -9.58 29.42
CA LYS A 339 5.43 -9.49 29.25
C LYS A 339 6.06 -10.86 29.52
N VAL A 340 6.94 -11.30 28.64
CA VAL A 340 7.64 -12.58 28.78
C VAL A 340 8.61 -12.51 29.95
N ASP A 341 8.50 -13.48 30.86
CA ASP A 341 9.46 -13.68 31.93
C ASP A 341 10.66 -14.49 31.41
N LEU A 342 11.81 -13.84 31.32
CA LEU A 342 13.06 -14.45 30.86
C LEU A 342 13.73 -15.31 31.93
N SER A 343 13.22 -15.36 33.16
CA SER A 343 13.67 -16.31 34.17
C SER A 343 12.93 -17.65 34.08
N ASP A 344 11.78 -17.67 33.39
CA ASP A 344 10.95 -18.85 33.19
C ASP A 344 11.35 -19.59 31.91
N GLU A 345 11.96 -20.76 32.07
CA GLU A 345 12.39 -21.61 30.96
C GLU A 345 11.20 -22.12 30.12
N ALA A 346 10.01 -22.28 30.70
CA ALA A 346 8.82 -22.68 29.94
C ALA A 346 8.36 -21.55 29.01
N GLN A 347 8.46 -20.30 29.46
CA GLN A 347 8.14 -19.14 28.61
C GLN A 347 9.19 -18.93 27.53
N LYS A 348 10.48 -19.13 27.81
CA LYS A 348 11.52 -19.14 26.77
C LYS A 348 11.26 -20.19 25.71
N GLU A 349 10.87 -21.39 26.12
CA GLU A 349 10.56 -22.45 25.18
C GLU A 349 9.31 -22.14 24.36
N ARG A 350 8.29 -21.51 24.96
CA ARG A 350 7.13 -20.97 24.23
C ARG A 350 7.54 -19.92 23.20
N VAL A 351 8.48 -19.03 23.53
CA VAL A 351 9.05 -18.07 22.58
C VAL A 351 9.72 -18.80 21.41
N ASN A 352 10.55 -19.80 21.69
CA ASN A 352 11.23 -20.60 20.66
C ASN A 352 10.23 -21.26 19.72
N ALA A 353 9.23 -21.93 20.30
CA ALA A 353 8.15 -22.62 19.59
C ALA A 353 7.39 -21.68 18.65
N MET A 354 7.10 -20.45 19.09
CA MET A 354 6.42 -19.46 18.25
C MET A 354 7.31 -18.93 17.13
N ILE A 355 8.60 -18.68 17.39
CA ILE A 355 9.53 -18.17 16.37
C ILE A 355 9.74 -19.22 15.26
N GLU A 356 9.78 -20.51 15.61
CA GLU A 356 10.04 -21.61 14.66
C GLU A 356 8.80 -22.21 13.98
N ASP A 357 7.60 -21.69 14.26
CA ASP A 357 6.35 -22.26 13.75
C ASP A 357 6.16 -23.72 14.16
N GLN A 358 6.44 -24.04 15.43
CA GLN A 358 6.35 -25.41 15.93
C GLN A 358 4.94 -25.97 15.70
N GLU A 359 4.89 -27.14 15.05
CA GLU A 359 3.65 -27.90 14.84
C GLU A 359 3.78 -29.31 15.44
N PRO A 360 2.87 -29.73 16.34
CA PRO A 360 1.75 -28.96 16.92
C PRO A 360 2.22 -27.90 17.94
N PHE A 361 1.45 -26.82 18.08
CA PHE A 361 1.73 -25.75 19.04
C PHE A 361 0.82 -25.89 20.27
N GLU A 362 1.41 -25.98 21.48
CA GLU A 362 0.67 -26.20 22.74
C GLU A 362 -0.28 -27.42 22.72
N GLY A 363 0.04 -28.43 21.90
CA GLY A 363 -0.79 -29.64 21.73
C GLY A 363 -1.95 -29.50 20.74
N GLU A 364 -2.08 -28.35 20.08
CA GLU A 364 -3.11 -28.08 19.06
C GLU A 364 -2.47 -27.91 17.66
N ALA A 365 -3.25 -28.19 16.61
CA ALA A 365 -2.79 -28.06 15.23
C ALA A 365 -2.50 -26.58 14.90
N LEU A 366 -1.39 -26.32 14.21
CA LEU A 366 -1.04 -24.99 13.73
C LEU A 366 -1.67 -24.77 12.35
N LEU A 367 -2.70 -23.92 12.28
CA LEU A 367 -3.44 -23.69 11.04
C LEU A 367 -2.75 -22.68 10.12
N ASP A 368 -2.22 -21.61 10.69
CA ASP A 368 -1.51 -20.56 9.95
C ASP A 368 -0.53 -19.83 10.86
N ALA A 369 0.55 -19.31 10.28
CA ALA A 369 1.57 -18.55 11.00
C ALA A 369 2.06 -17.36 10.18
N LYS A 370 1.82 -16.15 10.70
CA LYS A 370 2.16 -14.89 10.04
C LYS A 370 3.27 -14.16 10.78
N CYS A 371 4.31 -13.80 10.04
CA CYS A 371 5.44 -13.03 10.56
C CYS A 371 5.30 -11.54 10.21
N PHE A 372 5.49 -10.69 11.23
CA PHE A 372 5.63 -9.25 11.12
C PHE A 372 7.10 -8.87 11.21
N LYS A 373 7.65 -8.35 10.11
CA LYS A 373 9.03 -7.91 10.00
C LYS A 373 9.15 -6.74 9.04
#